data_AF-A0A2G2W242-F1
#
_entry.id   AF-A0A2G2W242-F1
#
_cell.length_a   1.000
_cell.length_b   1.000
_cell.length_c   1.000
_cell.angle_alpha   90.00
_cell.angle_beta   90.00
_cell.angle_gamma   90.00
#
_symmetry.space_group_name_H-M   'P 1'
#
loop_
_entity.id
_entity.type
_entity.pdbx_description
1 polymer ?
#
loop_
_entity_poly.entity_id
_entity_poly.type
_entity_poly.pdbx_seq_one_letter_code
_entity_poly.pdbx_strand_id
1 'polypeptide(L)'
;MWNLDYIKWSPRQRCTSAKKRFLIAGKLHRALQHKGRQYGGRSYGNVFSGFVIETLSEAFGVCSVQKRLKVIGPPSSQEQQQQEGRHGPMNGIKETICSAKVRQNINDPSRADIYNPHSGRFSTVTSFTLPILRFLKLSASQGVLYRGRANSMMTPHWYSSAHSIVYLTRGESRMQVVDHRGQAVLDEQVREGRFIVVPQNYAIVKQAGNEGCEWITFNTNEINTLSGIPWPFAAACRCHCQCLSDIER
;
A
#
# COMPACT_ATOMS: atom_id res chain seq x y z
N MET A 1 35.01 11.99 12.32
CA MET A 1 33.96 11.36 13.16
C MET A 1 32.98 12.46 13.56
N TRP A 2 31.75 12.44 13.04
CA TRP A 2 30.72 13.40 13.46
C TRP A 2 30.22 13.00 14.85
N ASN A 3 30.55 13.81 15.85
CA ASN A 3 30.16 13.56 17.24
C ASN A 3 28.67 13.93 17.42
N LEU A 4 27.81 12.91 17.48
CA LEU A 4 26.34 13.06 17.55
C LEU A 4 25.82 13.38 18.96
N ASP A 5 26.71 13.51 19.95
CA ASP A 5 26.37 13.67 21.37
C ASP A 5 25.84 15.07 21.74
N TYR A 6 25.97 16.07 20.85
CA TYR A 6 25.48 17.43 21.09
C TYR A 6 23.97 17.60 20.86
N ILE A 7 23.31 16.60 20.26
CA ILE A 7 21.86 16.62 20.09
C ILE A 7 21.23 15.93 21.29
N LYS A 8 20.43 16.67 22.08
CA LYS A 8 19.62 16.09 23.17
C LYS A 8 18.53 15.18 22.60
N TRP A 9 18.90 13.95 22.24
CA TRP A 9 17.96 12.92 21.82
C TRP A 9 17.13 12.47 23.02
N SER A 10 15.83 12.70 22.98
CA SER A 10 14.91 11.93 23.83
C SER A 10 15.08 10.44 23.50
N PRO A 11 15.01 9.51 24.47
CA PRO A 11 15.06 8.07 24.20
C PRO A 11 14.05 7.58 23.15
N ARG A 12 12.96 8.34 22.93
CA ARG A 12 11.93 8.06 21.90
C ARG A 12 12.27 8.59 20.50
N GLN A 13 13.33 9.39 20.35
CA GLN A 13 13.71 10.06 19.10
C GLN A 13 14.82 9.37 18.32
N ARG A 14 15.42 8.28 18.84
CA ARG A 14 16.22 7.35 18.03
C ARG A 14 15.42 6.88 16.80
N CYS A 15 16.09 6.38 15.76
CA CYS A 15 15.44 5.69 14.64
C CYS A 15 14.68 4.48 15.19
N THR A 16 13.44 4.70 15.57
CA THR A 16 12.50 3.71 16.07
C THR A 16 11.61 3.26 14.92
N SER A 17 10.91 2.14 15.08
CA SER A 17 9.85 1.69 14.16
C SER A 17 8.66 2.65 14.10
N ALA A 18 8.63 3.70 14.93
CA ALA A 18 7.55 4.67 14.96
C ALA A 18 7.58 5.61 13.75
N LYS A 19 6.45 5.72 13.05
CA LYS A 19 6.26 6.67 11.95
C LYS A 19 6.41 8.11 12.44
N LYS A 20 7.39 8.84 11.88
CA LYS A 20 7.56 10.29 12.08
C LYS A 20 6.99 11.03 10.87
N ARG A 21 6.26 12.13 11.11
CA ARG A 21 5.75 13.03 10.06
C ARG A 21 6.38 14.40 10.25
N PHE A 22 7.06 14.90 9.21
CA PHE A 22 7.66 16.23 9.19
C PHE A 22 6.83 17.11 8.25
N LEU A 23 6.10 18.08 8.81
CA LEU A 23 5.30 19.00 8.02
C LEU A 23 6.16 20.21 7.64
N ILE A 24 6.18 20.57 6.36
CA ILE A 24 6.89 21.76 5.89
C ILE A 24 6.06 23.03 6.12
N ALA A 25 4.74 22.94 6.02
CA ALA A 25 3.84 24.07 6.21
C ALA A 25 2.52 23.66 6.89
N GLY A 26 1.76 24.66 7.34
CA GLY A 26 0.52 24.45 8.09
C GLY A 26 0.76 24.02 9.55
N LYS A 27 -0.32 23.62 10.23
CA LYS A 27 -0.30 23.03 11.57
C LYS A 27 -1.21 21.81 11.57
N LEU A 28 -0.80 20.73 12.22
CA LEU A 28 -1.64 19.54 12.32
C LEU A 28 -2.69 19.74 13.42
N HIS A 29 -3.95 19.95 13.05
CA HIS A 29 -5.06 19.87 13.99
C HIS A 29 -5.48 18.40 14.13
N ARG A 30 -5.34 17.83 15.32
CA ARG A 30 -5.49 16.39 15.53
C ARG A 30 -6.97 16.03 15.70
N ALA A 31 -7.69 15.86 14.58
CA ALA A 31 -8.98 15.16 14.57
C ALA A 31 -8.73 13.64 14.47
N LEU A 32 -8.25 13.02 15.55
CA LEU A 32 -8.29 11.56 15.72
C LEU A 32 -8.71 11.29 17.17
N GLN A 33 -10.01 11.33 17.41
CA GLN A 33 -10.63 10.76 18.59
C GLN A 33 -10.54 9.23 18.50
N HIS A 34 -9.50 8.64 19.08
CA HIS A 34 -9.62 7.29 19.61
C HIS A 34 -10.11 7.40 21.05
N LYS A 35 -11.24 6.73 21.32
CA LYS A 35 -11.91 6.67 22.63
C LYS A 35 -10.92 6.49 23.78
N GLY A 36 -11.02 7.37 24.78
CA GLY A 36 -10.64 7.09 26.16
C GLY A 36 -9.15 7.18 26.52
N ARG A 37 -8.53 8.35 26.41
CA ARG A 37 -7.49 8.84 27.36
C ARG A 37 -7.12 10.29 27.02
N GLN A 38 -7.53 11.22 27.87
CA GLN A 38 -7.08 12.61 27.85
C GLN A 38 -5.56 12.64 28.15
N TYR A 39 -4.76 12.79 27.11
CA TYR A 39 -3.40 13.33 27.22
C TYR A 39 -3.40 14.70 26.54
N GLY A 40 -3.05 15.74 27.29
CA GLY A 40 -3.05 17.13 26.85
C GLY A 40 -2.50 17.29 25.42
N GLY A 41 -3.34 17.85 24.54
CA GLY A 41 -3.06 17.92 23.12
C GLY A 41 -1.88 18.84 22.80
N ARG A 42 -0.68 18.26 22.60
CA ARG A 42 0.42 19.00 21.97
C ARG A 42 0.06 19.28 20.51
N SER A 43 -0.17 20.54 20.18
CA SER A 43 -0.26 21.02 18.81
C SER A 43 1.14 20.91 18.17
N TYR A 44 1.30 20.03 17.19
CA TYR A 44 2.53 19.93 16.42
C TYR A 44 2.49 20.95 15.27
N GLY A 45 3.35 21.97 15.36
CA GLY A 45 3.60 22.89 14.25
C GLY A 45 4.41 22.23 13.13
N ASN A 46 4.62 22.96 12.04
CA ASN A 46 5.56 22.55 10.98
C ASN A 46 7.03 22.62 11.48
N VAL A 47 7.96 22.06 10.71
CA VAL A 47 9.39 22.02 11.05
C VAL A 47 9.95 23.43 11.26
N PHE A 48 9.48 24.43 10.51
CA PHE A 48 9.92 25.82 10.67
C PHE A 48 9.55 26.45 12.01
N SER A 49 8.48 25.98 12.66
CA SER A 49 8.08 26.48 13.98
C SER A 49 9.07 26.14 15.10
N GLY A 50 10.01 25.23 14.86
CA GLY A 50 11.08 24.89 15.81
C GLY A 50 12.35 25.72 15.67
N PHE A 51 12.49 26.55 14.63
CA PHE A 51 13.65 27.41 14.42
C PHE A 51 13.38 28.84 14.88
N VAL A 52 14.44 29.54 15.26
CA VAL A 52 14.44 30.98 15.56
C VAL A 52 14.16 31.76 14.27
N ILE A 53 13.29 32.78 14.34
CA ILE A 53 12.78 33.48 13.15
C ILE A 53 13.90 34.27 12.47
N GLU A 54 14.78 34.89 13.23
CA GLU A 54 15.92 35.66 12.74
C GLU A 54 16.85 34.77 11.91
N THR A 55 17.18 33.58 12.42
CA THR A 55 18.00 32.58 11.72
C THR A 55 17.34 32.12 10.41
N LEU A 56 16.02 31.88 10.41
CA LEU A 56 15.32 31.55 9.17
C LEU A 56 15.30 32.72 8.19
N SER A 57 15.10 33.94 8.69
CA SER A 57 15.03 35.16 7.88
C SER A 57 16.35 35.40 7.17
N GLU A 58 17.47 35.24 7.89
CA GLU A 58 18.82 35.31 7.34
C GLU A 58 19.07 34.17 6.33
N ALA A 59 18.75 32.92 6.70
CA ALA A 59 18.97 31.77 5.82
C ALA A 59 18.16 31.81 4.52
N PHE A 60 16.96 32.38 4.54
CA PHE A 60 16.11 32.55 3.36
C PHE A 60 16.32 33.89 2.64
N GLY A 61 17.12 34.81 3.19
CA GLY A 61 17.33 36.14 2.62
C GLY A 61 16.06 36.99 2.58
N VAL A 62 15.18 36.88 3.58
CA VAL A 62 13.89 37.59 3.63
C VAL A 62 13.85 38.58 4.79
N CYS A 63 13.51 39.84 4.50
CA CYS A 63 13.33 40.88 5.51
C CYS A 63 12.00 40.66 6.25
N SER A 64 12.08 40.01 7.42
CA SER A 64 10.98 39.75 8.37
C SER A 64 9.81 38.89 7.85
N VAL A 65 9.68 37.68 8.42
CA VAL A 65 8.57 36.73 8.14
C VAL A 65 7.28 37.19 8.83
N GLN A 66 6.69 38.33 8.41
CA GLN A 66 5.40 38.78 8.97
C GLN A 66 4.21 37.90 8.56
N LYS A 67 4.40 36.93 7.65
CA LYS A 67 3.39 35.91 7.35
C LYS A 67 4.05 34.54 7.37
N ARG A 68 3.65 33.73 8.36
CA ARG A 68 3.86 32.27 8.40
C ARG A 68 3.75 31.71 6.99
N LEU A 69 4.79 31.00 6.51
CA LEU A 69 4.75 30.26 5.25
C LEU A 69 3.46 29.41 5.20
N LYS A 70 2.48 29.90 4.45
CA LYS A 70 1.20 29.23 4.19
C LYS A 70 1.34 28.52 2.86
N VAL A 71 0.86 27.28 2.79
CA VAL A 71 0.73 26.56 1.53
C VAL A 71 -0.23 27.36 0.66
N ILE A 72 0.26 27.91 -0.45
CA ILE A 72 -0.57 28.43 -1.53
C ILE A 72 -0.98 27.18 -2.32
N GLY A 73 -2.28 26.89 -2.38
CA GLY A 73 -2.80 25.85 -3.26
C GLY A 73 -2.56 26.28 -4.71
N PRO A 74 -2.01 25.41 -5.58
CA PRO A 74 -1.84 25.77 -6.98
C PRO A 74 -3.22 26.07 -7.60
N PRO A 75 -3.36 27.11 -8.44
CA PRO A 75 -4.53 27.23 -9.30
C PRO A 75 -4.61 25.98 -10.19
N SER A 76 -5.83 25.52 -10.48
CA SER A 76 -6.08 24.35 -11.31
C SER A 76 -5.55 24.56 -12.73
N SER A 77 -4.34 24.07 -13.01
CA SER A 77 -3.77 24.06 -14.36
C SER A 77 -4.44 22.94 -15.17
N GLN A 78 -5.53 23.28 -15.86
CA GLN A 78 -6.12 22.43 -16.90
C GLN A 78 -5.42 22.55 -18.27
N GLU A 79 -4.33 23.31 -18.38
CA GLU A 79 -3.62 23.49 -19.66
C GLU A 79 -2.13 23.19 -19.51
N GLN A 80 -1.78 21.91 -19.61
CA GLN A 80 -0.42 21.46 -19.96
C GLN A 80 -0.45 20.02 -20.55
N GLN A 81 -1.48 19.72 -21.35
CA GLN A 81 -1.51 18.54 -22.22
C GLN A 81 -1.50 19.00 -23.67
N GLN A 82 -0.33 19.43 -24.16
CA GLN A 82 0.00 19.45 -25.59
C GLN A 82 1.43 19.98 -25.74
N GLN A 83 2.41 19.07 -25.63
CA GLN A 83 3.69 19.09 -26.35
C GLN A 83 4.59 17.96 -25.81
N GLU A 84 4.24 16.70 -26.12
CA GLU A 84 5.23 15.62 -26.13
C GLU A 84 5.32 15.11 -27.57
N GLY A 85 6.23 15.73 -28.32
CA GLY A 85 6.45 15.41 -29.73
C GLY A 85 7.80 15.93 -30.20
N ARG A 86 8.89 15.24 -29.79
CA ARG A 86 10.18 15.04 -30.49
C ARG A 86 11.28 14.74 -29.47
N HIS A 87 11.58 13.46 -29.25
CA HIS A 87 12.79 13.05 -28.56
C HIS A 87 13.92 12.91 -29.59
N GLY A 88 14.86 13.86 -29.57
CA GLY A 88 16.23 13.63 -30.06
C GLY A 88 17.03 12.76 -29.06
N PRO A 89 18.24 12.31 -29.40
CA PRO A 89 19.01 11.40 -28.56
C PRO A 89 19.52 12.14 -27.31
N MET A 90 18.98 11.80 -26.13
CA MET A 90 19.32 12.42 -24.84
C MET A 90 20.47 11.66 -24.13
N ASN A 91 21.54 12.37 -23.81
CA ASN A 91 22.63 11.94 -22.92
C ASN A 91 22.56 12.74 -21.61
N GLY A 92 22.15 12.12 -20.51
CA GLY A 92 22.29 12.70 -19.17
C GLY A 92 21.60 11.94 -18.03
N ILE A 93 22.34 11.65 -16.95
CA ILE A 93 21.83 11.03 -15.70
C ILE A 93 20.77 11.93 -15.02
N LYS A 94 20.87 13.25 -15.23
CA LYS A 94 20.01 14.29 -14.65
C LYS A 94 18.59 14.27 -15.21
N GLU A 95 18.42 13.80 -16.45
CA GLU A 95 17.10 13.66 -17.08
C GLU A 95 16.40 12.37 -16.66
N THR A 96 17.13 11.33 -16.27
CA THR A 96 16.57 10.00 -15.92
C THR A 96 15.91 9.95 -14.54
N ILE A 97 16.41 10.71 -13.55
CA ILE A 97 15.88 10.67 -12.17
C ILE A 97 14.74 11.67 -11.98
N CYS A 98 14.87 12.89 -12.52
CA CYS A 98 13.86 13.95 -12.34
C CYS A 98 12.57 13.69 -13.14
N SER A 99 12.64 12.89 -14.21
CA SER A 99 11.48 12.42 -14.99
C SER A 99 11.03 11.00 -14.59
N ALA A 100 11.62 10.41 -13.55
CA ALA A 100 11.35 9.03 -13.18
C ALA A 100 9.86 8.83 -12.90
N LYS A 101 9.29 7.76 -13.46
CA LYS A 101 7.89 7.39 -13.22
C LYS A 101 7.71 7.03 -11.75
N VAL A 102 6.89 7.81 -11.04
CA VAL A 102 6.60 7.63 -9.60
C VAL A 102 5.21 7.05 -9.34
N ARG A 103 4.37 6.92 -10.36
CA ARG A 103 2.98 6.44 -10.25
C ARG A 103 2.61 5.51 -11.39
N GLN A 104 1.74 4.55 -11.09
CA GLN A 104 1.15 3.65 -12.06
C GLN A 104 -0.30 3.34 -11.66
N ASN A 105 -1.21 3.41 -12.62
CA ASN A 105 -2.56 2.87 -12.43
C ASN A 105 -2.49 1.34 -12.50
N ILE A 106 -3.02 0.69 -11.48
CA ILE A 106 -3.06 -0.78 -11.33
C ILE A 106 -4.47 -1.33 -11.48
N ASN A 107 -5.46 -0.46 -11.70
CA ASN A 107 -6.87 -0.79 -11.82
C ASN A 107 -7.36 -0.91 -13.27
N ASP A 108 -6.43 -1.08 -14.21
CA ASP A 108 -6.75 -1.26 -15.62
C ASP A 108 -6.91 -2.75 -15.94
N PRO A 109 -8.12 -3.24 -16.28
CA PRO A 109 -8.35 -4.65 -16.58
C PRO A 109 -7.54 -5.15 -17.78
N SER A 110 -7.20 -4.29 -18.74
CA SER A 110 -6.41 -4.66 -19.93
C SER A 110 -4.95 -4.97 -19.62
N ARG A 111 -4.48 -4.54 -18.44
CA ARG A 111 -3.11 -4.73 -17.95
C ARG A 111 -3.05 -5.76 -16.81
N ALA A 112 -4.04 -6.66 -16.74
CA ALA A 112 -4.01 -7.77 -15.79
C ALA A 112 -2.92 -8.77 -16.19
N ASP A 113 -2.08 -9.15 -15.22
CA ASP A 113 -1.10 -10.22 -15.43
C ASP A 113 -1.81 -11.57 -15.54
N ILE A 114 -2.91 -11.71 -14.79
CA ILE A 114 -3.71 -12.92 -14.73
C ILE A 114 -5.18 -12.54 -14.82
N TYR A 115 -5.90 -13.17 -15.73
CA TYR A 115 -7.30 -12.87 -15.99
C TYR A 115 -8.10 -14.15 -16.20
N ASN A 116 -9.20 -14.28 -15.47
CA ASN A 116 -10.22 -15.30 -15.67
C ASN A 116 -11.59 -14.60 -15.76
N PRO A 117 -12.30 -14.71 -16.90
CA PRO A 117 -13.55 -13.97 -17.12
C PRO A 117 -14.66 -14.31 -16.11
N HIS A 118 -14.61 -15.48 -15.48
CA HIS A 118 -15.63 -15.95 -14.55
C HIS A 118 -15.23 -15.79 -13.07
N SER A 119 -13.95 -15.60 -12.79
CA SER A 119 -13.44 -15.63 -11.41
C SER A 119 -12.82 -14.31 -10.98
N GLY A 120 -12.08 -13.62 -11.86
CA GLY A 120 -11.41 -12.40 -11.46
C GLY A 120 -10.16 -12.07 -12.25
N ARG A 121 -9.45 -11.06 -11.78
CA ARG A 121 -8.19 -10.59 -12.36
C ARG A 121 -7.19 -10.18 -11.28
N PHE A 122 -5.91 -10.26 -11.61
CA PHE A 122 -4.81 -9.92 -10.74
C PHE A 122 -3.74 -9.14 -11.52
N SER A 123 -3.31 -8.02 -10.97
CA SER A 123 -2.30 -7.14 -11.56
C SER A 123 -1.22 -6.84 -10.54
N THR A 124 0.03 -6.86 -10.94
CA THR A 124 1.19 -6.65 -10.07
C THR A 124 1.99 -5.44 -10.56
N VAL A 125 2.55 -4.70 -9.61
CA VAL A 125 3.53 -3.65 -9.88
C VAL A 125 4.77 -3.93 -9.08
N THR A 126 5.86 -4.15 -9.81
CA THR A 126 7.19 -4.47 -9.29
C THR A 126 8.20 -3.45 -9.81
N SER A 127 9.47 -3.62 -9.46
CA SER A 127 10.57 -2.83 -10.03
C SER A 127 10.68 -2.90 -11.56
N PHE A 128 10.11 -3.92 -12.20
CA PHE A 128 10.09 -4.01 -13.67
C PHE A 128 9.10 -3.04 -14.32
N THR A 129 7.94 -2.82 -13.68
CA THR A 129 6.90 -1.93 -14.21
C THR A 129 7.00 -0.50 -13.70
N LEU A 130 7.53 -0.33 -12.48
CA LEU A 130 7.70 0.97 -11.83
C LEU A 130 9.10 1.03 -11.17
N PRO A 131 10.13 1.50 -11.90
CA PRO A 131 11.54 1.37 -11.48
C PRO A 131 11.90 1.92 -10.11
N ILE A 132 11.20 2.96 -9.62
CA ILE A 132 11.44 3.53 -8.29
C ILE A 132 11.27 2.50 -7.16
N LEU A 133 10.46 1.47 -7.39
CA LEU A 133 10.23 0.39 -6.44
C LEU A 133 11.49 -0.41 -6.09
N ARG A 134 12.49 -0.43 -6.98
CA ARG A 134 13.80 -1.05 -6.68
C ARG A 134 14.52 -0.35 -5.53
N PHE A 135 14.38 0.97 -5.43
CA PHE A 135 14.98 1.77 -4.35
C PHE A 135 14.14 1.71 -3.08
N LEU A 136 12.81 1.65 -3.22
CA LEU A 136 11.89 1.58 -2.08
C LEU A 136 11.85 0.18 -1.46
N LYS A 137 12.27 -0.87 -2.18
CA LYS A 137 12.17 -2.28 -1.75
C LYS A 137 10.73 -2.66 -1.44
N LEU A 138 9.83 -2.24 -2.32
CA LEU A 138 8.39 -2.45 -2.19
C LEU A 138 7.79 -2.89 -3.51
N SER A 139 6.66 -3.57 -3.44
CA SER A 139 5.80 -3.83 -4.60
C SER A 139 4.35 -3.79 -4.18
N ALA A 140 3.46 -3.79 -5.16
CA ALA A 140 2.03 -3.80 -4.92
C ALA A 140 1.32 -4.74 -5.89
N SER A 141 0.13 -5.18 -5.51
CA SER A 141 -0.77 -5.86 -6.43
C SER A 141 -2.21 -5.41 -6.20
N GLN A 142 -3.02 -5.54 -7.25
CA GLN A 142 -4.46 -5.41 -7.17
C GLN A 142 -5.09 -6.73 -7.57
N GLY A 143 -6.04 -7.19 -6.77
CA GLY A 143 -6.89 -8.31 -7.15
C GLY A 143 -8.36 -7.91 -7.15
N VAL A 144 -9.09 -8.51 -8.08
CA VAL A 144 -10.54 -8.39 -8.20
C VAL A 144 -11.09 -9.79 -8.38
N LEU A 145 -12.03 -10.17 -7.52
CA LEU A 145 -12.83 -11.37 -7.68
C LEU A 145 -14.24 -10.94 -8.09
N TYR A 146 -14.72 -11.50 -9.20
CA TYR A 146 -16.02 -11.13 -9.76
C TYR A 146 -17.19 -11.72 -8.98
N ARG A 147 -18.37 -11.16 -9.24
CA ARG A 147 -19.64 -11.72 -8.79
C ARG A 147 -19.95 -12.95 -9.63
N GLY A 148 -20.36 -14.06 -9.01
CA GLY A 148 -20.66 -15.30 -9.71
C GLY A 148 -21.65 -16.19 -8.96
N ARG A 149 -22.18 -17.22 -9.64
CA ARG A 149 -23.08 -18.24 -9.03
C ARG A 149 -22.37 -19.10 -7.98
N ALA A 150 -21.07 -19.32 -8.18
CA ALA A 150 -20.16 -19.86 -7.19
C ALA A 150 -19.23 -18.73 -6.75
N ASN A 151 -18.93 -18.65 -5.44
CA ASN A 151 -18.03 -17.64 -4.91
C ASN A 151 -16.68 -17.75 -5.61
N SER A 152 -16.26 -16.70 -6.31
CA SER A 152 -14.95 -16.68 -6.96
C SER A 152 -13.85 -16.68 -5.90
N MET A 153 -12.78 -17.43 -6.14
CA MET A 153 -11.68 -17.58 -5.20
C MET A 153 -10.34 -17.27 -5.86
N MET A 154 -9.48 -16.62 -5.10
CA MET A 154 -8.04 -16.69 -5.33
C MET A 154 -7.53 -17.92 -4.59
N THR A 155 -6.91 -18.86 -5.32
CA THR A 155 -6.44 -20.12 -4.75
C THR A 155 -5.35 -19.89 -3.70
N PRO A 156 -5.10 -20.88 -2.82
CA PRO A 156 -4.05 -20.77 -1.82
C PRO A 156 -2.70 -20.43 -2.45
N HIS A 157 -2.07 -19.38 -1.94
CA HIS A 157 -0.74 -18.93 -2.35
C HIS A 157 0.01 -18.33 -1.16
N TRP A 158 1.32 -18.21 -1.29
CA TRP A 158 2.18 -17.52 -0.33
C TRP A 158 3.26 -16.73 -1.08
N TYR A 159 3.81 -15.73 -0.39
CA TYR A 159 5.00 -15.03 -0.84
C TYR A 159 6.21 -15.52 -0.04
N SER A 160 7.21 -16.02 -0.75
CA SER A 160 8.42 -16.57 -0.11
C SER A 160 9.45 -15.51 0.28
N SER A 161 9.28 -14.26 -0.17
CA SER A 161 10.27 -13.19 -0.04
C SER A 161 9.72 -11.89 0.56
N ALA A 162 8.44 -11.83 0.96
CA ALA A 162 7.79 -10.60 1.40
C ALA A 162 6.68 -10.83 2.43
N HIS A 163 6.50 -9.86 3.33
CA HIS A 163 5.26 -9.68 4.08
C HIS A 163 4.26 -8.89 3.23
N SER A 164 2.98 -9.19 3.39
CA SER A 164 1.89 -8.56 2.64
C SER A 164 0.93 -7.83 3.56
N ILE A 165 0.55 -6.61 3.19
CA ILE A 165 -0.55 -5.88 3.80
C ILE A 165 -1.68 -5.83 2.77
N VAL A 166 -2.76 -6.58 3.03
CA VAL A 166 -3.92 -6.70 2.14
C VAL A 166 -5.01 -5.75 2.64
N TYR A 167 -5.39 -4.76 1.84
CA TYR A 167 -6.45 -3.80 2.14
C TYR A 167 -7.63 -3.98 1.18
N LEU A 168 -8.83 -4.18 1.71
CA LEU A 168 -10.03 -4.34 0.88
C LEU A 168 -10.57 -2.97 0.49
N THR A 169 -10.65 -2.74 -0.81
CA THR A 169 -11.13 -1.48 -1.38
C THR A 169 -12.63 -1.52 -1.66
N ARG A 170 -13.20 -2.68 -1.99
CA ARG A 170 -14.63 -2.87 -2.26
C ARG A 170 -15.10 -4.29 -1.92
N GLY A 171 -16.33 -4.40 -1.46
CA GLY A 171 -16.99 -5.68 -1.19
C GLY A 171 -16.49 -6.39 0.07
N GLU A 172 -16.58 -7.72 0.07
CA GLU A 172 -16.15 -8.54 1.21
C GLU A 172 -15.55 -9.86 0.76
N SER A 173 -14.67 -10.42 1.59
CA SER A 173 -14.03 -11.70 1.34
C SER A 173 -13.78 -12.46 2.63
N ARG A 174 -14.09 -13.76 2.62
CA ARG A 174 -13.57 -14.70 3.61
C ARG A 174 -12.11 -14.96 3.29
N MET A 175 -11.23 -14.63 4.23
CA MET A 175 -9.80 -14.85 4.11
C MET A 175 -9.37 -15.86 5.16
N GLN A 176 -8.55 -16.82 4.77
CA GLN A 176 -7.89 -17.72 5.70
C GLN A 176 -6.38 -17.58 5.55
N VAL A 177 -5.68 -17.50 6.67
CA VAL A 177 -4.22 -17.43 6.73
C VAL A 177 -3.70 -18.61 7.54
N VAL A 178 -2.77 -19.37 6.96
CA VAL A 178 -2.23 -20.60 7.53
C VAL A 178 -0.73 -20.46 7.78
N ASP A 179 -0.28 -20.87 8.97
CA ASP A 179 1.13 -20.86 9.36
C ASP A 179 1.90 -22.09 8.84
N HIS A 180 3.21 -22.11 9.09
CA HIS A 180 4.12 -23.20 8.72
C HIS A 180 3.78 -24.57 9.37
N ARG A 181 2.91 -24.62 10.38
CA ARG A 181 2.45 -25.86 11.03
C ARG A 181 1.12 -26.34 10.46
N GLY A 182 0.58 -25.66 9.45
CA GLY A 182 -0.73 -25.97 8.89
C GLY A 182 -1.90 -25.47 9.74
N GLN A 183 -1.67 -24.60 10.73
CA GLN A 183 -2.73 -24.06 11.58
C GLN A 183 -3.29 -22.76 10.98
N ALA A 184 -4.62 -22.67 10.89
CA ALA A 184 -5.30 -21.44 10.50
C ALA A 184 -5.17 -20.40 11.63
N VAL A 185 -4.32 -19.40 11.43
CA VAL A 185 -4.11 -18.28 12.36
C VAL A 185 -5.11 -17.14 12.14
N LEU A 186 -5.81 -17.15 11.02
CA LEU A 186 -6.93 -16.25 10.71
C LEU A 186 -7.93 -17.01 9.84
N ASP A 187 -9.22 -16.88 10.16
CA ASP A 187 -10.35 -17.29 9.32
C ASP A 187 -11.50 -16.31 9.58
N GLU A 188 -11.56 -15.23 8.79
CA GLU A 188 -12.48 -14.12 9.03
C GLU A 188 -13.10 -13.59 7.74
N GLN A 189 -14.31 -13.04 7.89
CA GLN A 189 -14.96 -12.22 6.86
C GLN A 189 -14.40 -10.80 6.93
N VAL A 190 -13.57 -10.44 5.97
CA VAL A 190 -12.99 -9.11 5.85
C VAL A 190 -13.86 -8.26 4.93
N ARG A 191 -14.18 -7.04 5.35
CA ARG A 191 -15.02 -6.08 4.59
C ARG A 191 -14.21 -4.88 4.13
N GLU A 192 -14.76 -4.14 3.18
CA GLU A 192 -14.24 -2.85 2.71
C GLU A 192 -13.75 -1.95 3.86
N GLY A 193 -12.60 -1.28 3.63
CA GLY A 193 -11.99 -0.37 4.60
C GLY A 193 -11.15 -1.05 5.68
N ARG A 194 -11.10 -2.39 5.71
CA ARG A 194 -10.23 -3.17 6.60
C ARG A 194 -8.96 -3.62 5.88
N PHE A 195 -7.92 -3.89 6.66
CA PHE A 195 -6.73 -4.59 6.18
C PHE A 195 -6.38 -5.76 7.08
N ILE A 196 -5.66 -6.73 6.52
CA ILE A 196 -4.97 -7.78 7.24
C ILE A 196 -3.49 -7.77 6.88
N VAL A 197 -2.66 -8.34 7.75
CA VAL A 197 -1.23 -8.54 7.51
C VAL A 197 -0.98 -10.02 7.38
N VAL A 198 -0.36 -10.43 6.27
CA VAL A 198 0.05 -11.81 6.00
C VAL A 198 1.57 -11.85 6.07
N PRO A 199 2.15 -12.52 7.06
CA PRO A 199 3.60 -12.65 7.13
C PRO A 199 4.17 -13.46 5.95
N GLN A 200 5.44 -13.24 5.64
CA GLN A 200 6.19 -14.05 4.67
C GLN A 200 6.07 -15.54 5.00
N ASN A 201 5.93 -16.38 3.97
CA ASN A 201 5.73 -17.83 4.06
C ASN A 201 4.41 -18.30 4.68
N TYR A 202 3.45 -17.40 4.96
CA TYR A 202 2.11 -17.80 5.37
C TYR A 202 1.24 -17.95 4.12
N ALA A 203 0.50 -19.05 4.07
CA ALA A 203 -0.44 -19.29 2.98
C ALA A 203 -1.72 -18.48 3.21
N ILE A 204 -2.23 -17.87 2.15
CA ILE A 204 -3.51 -17.17 2.16
C ILE A 204 -4.40 -17.66 1.02
N VAL A 205 -5.67 -17.86 1.35
CA VAL A 205 -6.76 -18.05 0.37
C VAL A 205 -7.76 -16.91 0.55
N LYS A 206 -8.33 -16.45 -0.56
CA LYS A 206 -9.32 -15.36 -0.57
C LYS A 206 -10.54 -15.82 -1.32
N GLN A 207 -11.70 -15.80 -0.68
CA GLN A 207 -12.98 -16.13 -1.30
C GLN A 207 -13.88 -14.90 -1.28
N ALA A 208 -14.40 -14.51 -2.44
CA ALA A 208 -15.34 -13.40 -2.52
C ALA A 208 -16.68 -13.74 -1.89
N GLY A 209 -17.31 -12.73 -1.28
CA GLY A 209 -18.73 -12.77 -0.94
C GLY A 209 -19.62 -12.58 -2.17
N ASN A 210 -20.92 -12.40 -1.94
CA ASN A 210 -21.93 -12.34 -3.01
C ASN A 210 -21.73 -11.14 -3.96
N GLU A 211 -21.16 -10.05 -3.47
CA GLU A 211 -20.95 -8.81 -4.24
C GLU A 211 -19.57 -8.75 -4.92
N GLY A 212 -18.81 -9.84 -4.91
CA GLY A 212 -17.41 -9.81 -5.35
C GLY A 212 -16.50 -9.19 -4.29
N CYS A 213 -15.21 -9.07 -4.60
CA CYS A 213 -14.23 -8.47 -3.72
C CYS A 213 -13.12 -7.80 -4.52
N GLU A 214 -12.68 -6.62 -4.07
CA GLU A 214 -11.49 -5.97 -4.58
C GLU A 214 -10.54 -5.62 -3.45
N TRP A 215 -9.24 -5.82 -3.69
CA TRP A 215 -8.20 -5.50 -2.73
C TRP A 215 -6.94 -4.97 -3.39
N ILE A 216 -6.17 -4.25 -2.60
CA ILE A 216 -4.80 -3.85 -2.91
C ILE A 216 -3.89 -4.50 -1.88
N THR A 217 -2.79 -5.07 -2.34
CA THR A 217 -1.74 -5.63 -1.48
C THR A 217 -0.49 -4.78 -1.59
N PHE A 218 0.12 -4.44 -0.46
CA PHE A 218 1.47 -3.87 -0.39
C PHE A 218 2.44 -4.93 0.12
N ASN A 219 3.55 -5.12 -0.56
CA ASN A 219 4.54 -6.13 -0.23
C ASN A 219 5.88 -5.50 0.11
N THR A 220 6.57 -6.04 1.11
CA THR A 220 7.85 -5.52 1.63
C THR A 220 9.08 -5.98 0.85
N ASN A 221 8.93 -6.18 -0.47
CA ASN A 221 10.01 -6.56 -1.38
C ASN A 221 9.68 -6.03 -2.78
N GLU A 222 10.69 -5.69 -3.59
CA GLU A 222 10.51 -5.18 -4.95
C GLU A 222 10.01 -6.22 -5.96
N ILE A 223 10.35 -7.49 -5.73
CA ILE A 223 9.96 -8.63 -6.54
C ILE A 223 9.47 -9.71 -5.56
N ASN A 224 8.22 -10.11 -5.72
CA ASN A 224 7.68 -11.22 -4.92
C ASN A 224 7.62 -12.46 -5.79
N THR A 225 8.19 -13.54 -5.28
CA THR A 225 7.98 -14.86 -5.83
C THR A 225 6.66 -15.39 -5.28
N LEU A 226 5.61 -15.30 -6.10
CA LEU A 226 4.32 -15.93 -5.79
C LEU A 226 4.49 -17.43 -5.95
N SER A 227 4.29 -18.17 -4.86
CA SER A 227 4.27 -19.63 -4.87
C SER A 227 2.85 -20.11 -4.59
N GLY A 228 2.38 -21.08 -5.36
CA GLY A 228 0.99 -21.56 -5.30
C GLY A 228 0.61 -22.40 -6.51
N ILE A 229 -0.67 -22.74 -6.61
CA ILE A 229 -1.21 -23.51 -7.74
C ILE A 229 -1.06 -22.68 -9.02
N PRO A 230 -0.61 -23.26 -10.16
CA PRO A 230 -0.37 -22.55 -11.43
C PRO A 230 -1.56 -21.72 -11.95
N TRP A 231 -2.76 -22.01 -11.48
CA TRP A 231 -3.99 -21.27 -11.76
C TRP A 231 -4.49 -20.59 -10.47
N PRO A 232 -4.24 -19.28 -10.28
CA PRO A 232 -4.55 -18.61 -9.03
C PRO A 232 -6.03 -18.26 -8.87
N PHE A 233 -6.86 -18.55 -9.87
CA PHE A 233 -8.31 -18.37 -9.79
C PHE A 233 -9.03 -19.71 -9.91
N ALA A 234 -9.92 -19.97 -8.96
CA ALA A 234 -10.83 -21.11 -9.00
C ALA A 234 -12.26 -20.65 -8.70
N ALA A 235 -13.24 -21.36 -9.24
CA ALA A 235 -14.60 -21.28 -8.72
C ALA A 235 -14.65 -22.07 -7.40
N ALA A 236 -15.32 -21.56 -6.37
CA ALA A 236 -15.64 -22.36 -5.20
C ALA A 236 -16.56 -23.53 -5.62
N CYS A 237 -15.98 -24.71 -5.86
CA CYS A 237 -16.77 -25.93 -5.97
C CYS A 237 -17.38 -26.21 -4.59
N ARG A 238 -18.71 -26.04 -4.47
CA ARG A 238 -19.45 -26.73 -3.42
C ARG A 238 -19.47 -28.20 -3.81
N CYS A 239 -18.54 -28.99 -3.30
CA CYS A 239 -18.75 -30.43 -3.23
C CYS A 239 -19.96 -30.64 -2.32
N HIS A 240 -21.14 -30.88 -2.90
CA HIS A 240 -22.22 -31.54 -2.17
C HIS A 240 -21.72 -32.96 -1.91
N CYS A 241 -21.11 -33.20 -0.75
CA CYS A 241 -21.01 -34.55 -0.24
C CYS A 241 -22.44 -34.96 0.14
N GLN A 242 -23.21 -35.50 -0.80
CA GLN A 242 -24.28 -36.40 -0.43
C GLN A 242 -23.61 -37.57 0.27
N CYS A 243 -23.81 -37.65 1.59
CA CYS A 243 -23.45 -38.84 2.34
C CYS A 243 -24.17 -40.01 1.69
N LEU A 244 -23.43 -40.94 1.09
CA LEU A 244 -23.92 -42.26 0.72
C LEU A 244 -24.21 -43.01 2.04
N SER A 245 -25.38 -42.77 2.62
CA SER A 245 -26.01 -43.69 3.55
C SER A 245 -26.86 -44.65 2.71
N ASP A 246 -26.25 -45.70 2.17
CA ASP A 246 -26.95 -46.90 1.67
C ASP A 246 -25.93 -47.98 1.30
N ILE A 247 -25.28 -48.58 2.32
CA ILE A 247 -24.78 -49.96 2.26
C ILE A 247 -24.98 -50.56 3.66
N GLU A 248 -26.22 -50.96 3.96
CA GLU A 248 -26.52 -52.09 4.84
C GLU A 248 -27.74 -52.81 4.27
N ARG A 249 -27.49 -53.86 3.47
CA ARG A 249 -28.32 -55.05 3.31
C ARG A 249 -27.46 -56.20 2.80
#